data_AF-A0A8J4B5P5-F1
#
_entry.id   AF-A0A8J4B5P5-F1
#
_cell.length_a   1.000
_cell.length_b   1.000
_cell.length_c   1.000
_cell.angle_alpha   90.00
_cell.angle_beta   90.00
_cell.angle_gamma   90.00
#
_symmetry.space_group_name_H-M   'P 1'
#
loop_
_entity.id
_entity.type
_entity.pdbx_description
1 polymer ?
#
loop_
_entity_poly.entity_id
_entity_poly.type
_entity_poly.pdbx_seq_one_letter_code
_entity_poly.pdbx_strand_id
1 'polypeptide(L)'
;GCPRPNGWCIHEGSVFRQLDCDGDGALDLTCTDNVGRHWAILSKNGCADEDWAGARPVNVCPAGFGCPRPKGWCVHEGSVFRQLDCDGDGALDLTCTDNIGRHWAILSKNGCAEDWAGVRPVNVCPAGFG
;
A
#
# COMPACT_ATOMS: atom_id res chain seq x y z
N GLY A 1 21.03 -3.37 1.56
CA GLY A 1 19.82 -2.58 1.87
C GLY A 1 20.20 -1.14 2.13
N CYS A 2 19.28 -0.22 1.87
CA CYS A 2 19.54 1.23 1.93
C CYS A 2 19.40 1.82 3.34
N PRO A 3 20.20 2.86 3.68
CA PRO A 3 19.93 3.68 4.86
C PRO A 3 18.72 4.58 4.60
N ARG A 4 17.82 4.68 5.59
CA ARG A 4 16.67 5.60 5.50
C ARG A 4 17.15 7.06 5.51
N PRO A 5 16.84 7.88 4.49
CA PRO A 5 17.23 9.28 4.50
C PRO A 5 16.58 10.04 5.67
N ASN A 6 17.29 11.04 6.19
CA ASN A 6 16.78 11.85 7.29
C ASN A 6 15.52 12.61 6.85
N GLY A 7 14.46 12.56 7.66
CA GLY A 7 13.18 13.18 7.32
C GLY A 7 12.35 12.44 6.26
N TRP A 8 12.77 11.28 5.79
CA TRP A 8 12.03 10.51 4.79
C TRP A 8 10.92 9.68 5.45
N CYS A 9 9.70 9.72 4.90
CA CYS A 9 8.53 8.99 5.38
C CYS A 9 8.15 9.25 6.86
N ILE A 10 8.17 10.51 7.30
CA ILE A 10 7.82 10.90 8.68
C ILE A 10 6.54 11.74 8.77
N HIS A 11 5.87 11.99 7.66
CA HIS A 11 4.68 12.84 7.64
C HIS A 11 3.46 12.09 8.21
N GLU A 12 2.45 12.84 8.64
CA GLU A 12 1.23 12.26 9.20
C GLU A 12 0.56 11.30 8.20
N GLY A 13 0.16 10.13 8.68
CA GLY A 13 -0.44 9.09 7.85
C GLY A 13 0.53 8.31 6.99
N SER A 14 1.85 8.59 7.07
CA SER A 14 2.86 7.82 6.34
C SER A 14 3.24 6.51 7.01
N VAL A 15 3.53 5.50 6.20
CA VAL A 15 3.92 4.15 6.62
C VAL A 15 5.23 3.78 5.93
N PHE A 16 6.28 3.61 6.73
CA PHE A 16 7.60 3.18 6.28
C PHE A 16 7.70 1.65 6.34
N ARG A 17 8.21 1.02 5.27
CA ARG A 17 8.56 -0.41 5.27
C ARG A 17 9.89 -0.65 4.57
N GLN A 18 10.57 -1.73 4.94
CA GLN A 18 11.71 -2.28 4.21
C GLN A 18 11.35 -3.64 3.64
N LEU A 19 11.49 -3.79 2.34
CA LEU A 19 11.15 -5.01 1.63
C LEU A 19 11.96 -5.11 0.33
N ASP A 20 12.14 -6.32 -0.16
CA ASP A 20 12.75 -6.58 -1.46
C ASP A 20 11.70 -6.30 -2.55
N CYS A 21 11.81 -5.12 -3.18
CA CYS A 21 10.80 -4.64 -4.11
C CYS A 21 11.00 -5.20 -5.52
N ASP A 22 12.25 -5.47 -5.91
CA ASP A 22 12.64 -5.83 -7.27
C ASP A 22 13.19 -7.26 -7.40
N GLY A 23 13.18 -8.02 -6.31
CA GLY A 23 13.54 -9.44 -6.25
C GLY A 23 15.05 -9.67 -6.34
N ASP A 24 15.87 -8.67 -6.01
CA ASP A 24 17.33 -8.77 -6.06
C ASP A 24 17.95 -9.34 -4.77
N GLY A 25 17.12 -9.63 -3.75
CA GLY A 25 17.52 -10.18 -2.46
C GLY A 25 18.01 -9.12 -1.46
N ALA A 26 18.00 -7.84 -1.82
CA ALA A 26 18.33 -6.73 -0.92
C ALA A 26 17.07 -5.94 -0.53
N LEU A 27 17.01 -5.50 0.73
CA LEU A 27 15.90 -4.68 1.20
C LEU A 27 15.99 -3.25 0.66
N ASP A 28 14.90 -2.82 0.04
CA ASP A 28 14.62 -1.47 -0.42
C ASP A 28 13.80 -0.71 0.62
N LEU A 29 13.68 0.60 0.44
CA LEU A 29 12.85 1.44 1.30
C LEU A 29 11.56 1.81 0.58
N THR A 30 10.45 1.69 1.29
CA THR A 30 9.15 2.16 0.81
C THR A 30 8.51 3.12 1.80
N CYS A 31 7.75 4.05 1.27
CA CYS A 31 6.84 4.88 2.01
C CYS A 31 5.50 4.86 1.30
N THR A 32 4.41 4.70 2.04
CA THR A 32 3.06 4.96 1.54
C THR A 32 2.33 5.91 2.49
N ASP A 33 1.25 6.54 2.04
CA ASP A 33 0.41 7.35 2.92
C ASP A 33 -1.09 7.08 2.76
N ASN A 34 -1.89 7.68 3.64
CA ASN A 34 -3.34 7.53 3.68
C ASN A 34 -4.09 8.19 2.49
N VAL A 35 -3.42 9.05 1.71
CA VAL A 35 -3.98 9.62 0.47
C VAL A 35 -3.60 8.79 -0.77
N GLY A 36 -2.82 7.72 -0.59
CA GLY A 36 -2.44 6.79 -1.64
C GLY A 36 -1.23 7.21 -2.46
N ARG A 37 -0.37 8.09 -1.91
CA ARG A 37 0.95 8.37 -2.47
C ARG A 37 1.94 7.32 -2.02
N HIS A 38 2.94 7.09 -2.86
CA HIS A 38 3.97 6.10 -2.59
C HIS A 38 5.33 6.47 -3.16
N TRP A 39 6.36 6.14 -2.38
CA TRP A 39 7.76 6.43 -2.63
C TRP A 39 8.57 5.14 -2.45
N ALA A 40 9.60 4.96 -3.28
CA ALA A 40 10.55 3.86 -3.17
C ALA A 40 11.97 4.35 -3.44
N ILE A 41 12.89 3.83 -2.63
CA ILE A 41 14.34 3.95 -2.83
C ILE A 41 14.88 2.53 -3.00
N LEU A 42 15.29 2.21 -4.23
CA LEU A 42 15.81 0.89 -4.59
C LEU A 42 17.32 0.81 -4.33
N SER A 43 17.73 -0.27 -3.68
CA SER A 43 19.12 -0.55 -3.35
C SER A 43 19.96 -0.87 -4.58
N LYS A 44 19.37 -1.55 -5.58
CA LYS A 44 19.95 -1.75 -6.91
C LYS A 44 20.30 -0.47 -7.66
N ASN A 45 19.56 0.62 -7.40
CA ASN A 45 19.82 1.94 -7.97
C ASN A 45 20.76 2.78 -7.10
N GLY A 46 21.56 2.15 -6.24
CA GLY A 46 22.51 2.84 -5.39
C GLY A 46 21.85 3.70 -4.30
N CYS A 47 20.62 3.37 -3.89
CA CYS A 47 19.86 4.11 -2.88
C CYS A 47 19.59 5.57 -3.26
N ALA A 48 19.50 5.87 -4.55
CA ALA A 48 19.14 7.19 -5.03
C ALA A 48 17.68 7.52 -4.67
N ASP A 49 17.47 8.69 -4.05
CA ASP A 49 16.13 9.23 -3.80
C ASP A 49 15.68 10.04 -5.02
N GLU A 50 15.13 9.34 -6.01
CA GLU A 50 14.81 9.92 -7.32
C GLU A 50 13.37 10.43 -7.42
N ASP A 51 12.52 10.21 -6.41
CA ASP A 51 11.11 10.54 -6.48
C ASP A 51 10.63 11.17 -5.18
N TRP A 52 10.46 12.49 -5.19
CA TRP A 52 9.96 13.26 -4.05
C TRP A 52 8.45 13.51 -4.15
N ALA A 53 7.84 13.22 -5.31
CA ALA A 53 6.45 13.58 -5.59
C ALA A 53 5.44 12.56 -5.00
N GLY A 54 5.91 11.39 -4.58
CA GLY A 54 5.04 10.32 -4.06
C GLY A 54 4.23 9.66 -5.16
N ALA A 55 4.84 9.55 -6.34
CA ALA A 55 4.22 9.05 -7.55
C ALA A 55 4.99 7.88 -8.17
N ARG A 56 5.78 7.14 -7.36
CA ARG A 56 6.50 5.97 -7.87
C ARG A 56 5.47 5.02 -8.49
N PRO A 57 5.72 4.33 -9.59
CA PRO A 57 4.74 3.36 -10.09
C PRO A 57 4.54 2.17 -9.12
N VAL A 58 3.32 1.62 -9.02
CA VAL A 58 3.03 0.46 -8.12
C VAL A 58 3.91 -0.76 -8.43
N ASN A 59 4.27 -0.95 -9.70
CA ASN A 59 5.13 -2.04 -10.16
C ASN A 59 6.61 -1.86 -9.77
N VAL A 60 7.02 -0.69 -9.26
CA VAL A 60 8.36 -0.52 -8.68
C VAL A 60 8.50 -1.32 -7.40
N CYS A 61 7.42 -1.48 -6.65
CA CYS A 61 7.42 -2.27 -5.44
C CYS A 61 6.06 -2.93 -5.20
N PRO A 62 5.72 -4.00 -5.94
CA PRO A 62 4.42 -4.65 -5.84
C PRO A 62 4.10 -5.09 -4.40
N ALA A 63 5.11 -5.61 -3.70
CA ALA A 63 4.96 -6.05 -2.32
C ALA A 63 4.67 -4.89 -1.33
N GLY A 64 5.14 -3.68 -1.64
CA GLY A 64 5.04 -2.51 -0.75
C GLY A 64 3.97 -1.51 -1.13
N PHE A 65 3.52 -1.53 -2.38
CA PHE A 65 2.53 -0.59 -2.91
C PHE A 65 1.20 -1.26 -3.23
N GLY A 66 1.21 -2.57 -3.48
CA GLY A 66 0.00 -3.32 -3.73
C GLY A 66 -0.69 -2.89 -5.02
N CYS A 67 -1.99 -2.68 -4.92
CA CYS A 67 -2.82 -2.24 -6.03
C CYS A 67 -2.89 -0.72 -6.20
N PRO A 68 -3.06 -0.23 -7.44
CA PRO A 68 -3.43 1.16 -7.66
C PRO A 68 -4.83 1.39 -7.08
N ARG A 69 -4.99 2.44 -6.26
CA ARG A 69 -6.28 2.81 -5.70
C ARG A 69 -7.21 3.31 -6.81
N PRO A 70 -8.37 2.68 -7.04
CA PRO A 70 -9.29 3.16 -8.07
C PRO A 70 -9.77 4.59 -7.76
N LYS A 71 -9.97 5.38 -8.81
CA LYS A 71 -10.40 6.78 -8.67
C LYS A 71 -11.78 6.82 -8.00
N GLY A 72 -11.88 7.58 -6.90
CA GLY A 72 -13.12 7.70 -6.13
C GLY A 72 -13.43 6.52 -5.21
N TRP A 73 -12.50 5.58 -5.05
CA TRP A 73 -12.66 4.46 -4.13
C TRP A 73 -12.29 4.84 -2.70
N CYS A 74 -13.13 4.50 -1.72
CA CYS A 74 -12.94 4.81 -0.30
C CYS A 74 -12.78 6.31 0.02
N VAL A 75 -13.56 7.17 -0.64
CA VAL A 75 -13.51 8.63 -0.42
C VAL A 75 -14.80 9.20 0.19
N HIS A 76 -15.77 8.34 0.51
CA HIS A 76 -17.05 8.78 1.07
C HIS A 76 -16.91 9.15 2.55
N GLU A 77 -17.85 9.94 3.06
CA GLU A 77 -17.84 10.37 4.45
C GLU A 77 -17.87 9.17 5.40
N GLY A 78 -17.01 9.19 6.41
CA GLY A 78 -16.87 8.09 7.37
C GLY A 78 -16.07 6.89 6.87
N SER A 79 -15.56 6.92 5.63
CA SER A 79 -14.71 5.85 5.12
C SER A 79 -13.26 5.96 5.59
N VAL A 80 -12.63 4.81 5.80
CA VAL A 80 -11.25 4.65 6.24
C VAL A 80 -10.55 3.75 5.25
N PHE A 81 -9.58 4.31 4.54
CA PHE A 81 -8.71 3.61 3.62
C PHE A 81 -7.49 3.05 4.35
N ARG A 82 -7.12 1.80 4.10
CA ARG A 82 -5.86 1.21 4.58
C ARG A 82 -5.23 0.33 3.51
N GLN A 83 -3.91 0.21 3.59
CA GLN A 83 -3.14 -0.77 2.84
C GLN A 83 -2.51 -1.77 3.81
N LEU A 84 -2.90 -3.04 3.68
CA LEU A 84 -2.38 -4.14 4.48
C LEU A 84 -2.39 -5.44 3.69
N ASP A 85 -1.49 -6.34 4.03
CA ASP A 85 -1.49 -7.71 3.51
C ASP A 85 -2.67 -8.47 4.14
N CYS A 86 -3.74 -8.66 3.38
CA CYS A 86 -4.99 -9.25 3.86
C CYS A 86 -4.99 -10.77 3.75
N ASP A 87 -4.33 -11.31 2.73
CA ASP A 87 -4.37 -12.73 2.39
C ASP A 87 -3.04 -13.48 2.64
N GLY A 88 -2.05 -12.79 3.22
CA GLY A 88 -0.77 -13.33 3.68
C GLY A 88 0.19 -13.63 2.53
N ASP A 89 0.03 -13.00 1.37
CA ASP A 89 0.88 -13.22 0.21
C ASP A 89 2.14 -12.33 0.18
N GLY A 90 2.28 -11.45 1.17
CA GLY A 90 3.41 -10.52 1.30
C GLY A 90 3.27 -9.25 0.46
N ALA A 91 2.17 -9.08 -0.28
CA ALA A 91 1.83 -7.85 -0.98
C ALA A 91 0.70 -7.10 -0.28
N LEU A 92 0.68 -5.77 -0.42
CA LEU A 92 -0.39 -4.98 0.17
C LEU A 92 -1.67 -5.06 -0.66
N ASP A 93 -2.79 -5.20 0.04
CA ASP A 93 -4.12 -5.09 -0.51
C ASP A 93 -4.74 -3.77 -0.10
N LEU A 94 -5.71 -3.30 -0.89
CA LEU A 94 -6.47 -2.10 -0.54
C LEU A 94 -7.69 -2.51 0.25
N THR A 95 -7.90 -1.86 1.38
CA THR A 95 -9.11 -2.00 2.18
C THR A 95 -9.80 -0.68 2.35
N CYS A 96 -11.12 -0.76 2.43
CA CYS A 96 -11.97 0.32 2.84
C CYS A 96 -12.93 -0.19 3.90
N THR A 97 -13.13 0.57 4.94
CA THR A 97 -14.20 0.35 5.92
C THR A 97 -14.98 1.64 6.10
N ASP A 98 -16.24 1.59 6.52
CA ASP A 98 -16.97 2.80 6.90
C ASP A 98 -17.62 2.70 8.29
N ASN A 99 -18.18 3.81 8.73
CA ASN A 99 -18.82 3.94 10.04
C ASN A 99 -20.16 3.20 10.17
N ILE A 100 -20.70 2.64 9.08
CA ILE A 100 -21.91 1.79 9.09
C ILE A 100 -21.58 0.31 8.95
N GLY A 101 -20.30 -0.06 9.00
CA GLY A 101 -19.83 -1.45 9.05
C GLY A 101 -19.71 -2.12 7.68
N ARG A 102 -19.69 -1.35 6.58
CA ARG A 102 -19.37 -1.88 5.25
C ARG A 102 -17.87 -1.96 5.06
N HIS A 103 -17.46 -2.96 4.30
CA HIS A 103 -16.06 -3.26 4.03
C HIS A 103 -15.84 -3.73 2.60
N TRP A 104 -14.76 -3.23 2.01
CA TRP A 104 -14.32 -3.51 0.65
C TRP A 104 -12.84 -3.90 0.67
N ALA A 105 -12.46 -4.82 -0.20
CA ALA A 105 -11.09 -5.28 -0.36
C ALA A 105 -10.77 -5.49 -1.85
N ILE A 106 -9.67 -4.88 -2.30
CA ILE A 106 -9.05 -5.13 -3.60
C ILE A 106 -7.76 -5.88 -3.33
N LEU A 107 -7.76 -7.18 -3.64
CA LEU A 107 -6.62 -8.05 -3.41
C LEU A 107 -5.64 -8.00 -4.58
N SER A 108 -4.38 -7.77 -4.28
CA SER A 108 -3.25 -7.74 -5.20
C SER A 108 -3.06 -9.07 -5.93
N LYS A 109 -3.16 -10.18 -5.19
CA LYS A 109 -3.18 -11.55 -5.72
C LYS A 109 -4.24 -11.82 -6.78
N ASN A 110 -5.37 -11.10 -6.71
CA ASN A 110 -6.47 -11.22 -7.67
C ASN A 110 -6.36 -10.20 -8.81
N GLY A 111 -5.15 -9.70 -9.09
CA GLY A 111 -4.89 -8.78 -10.19
C GLY A 111 -5.53 -7.41 -9.98
N CYS A 112 -5.74 -6.99 -8.73
CA CYS A 112 -6.33 -5.70 -8.38
C CYS A 112 -7.74 -5.47 -8.97
N ALA A 113 -8.51 -6.55 -9.11
CA ALA A 113 -9.89 -6.46 -9.55
C ALA A 113 -10.70 -5.54 -8.62
N GLU A 114 -11.31 -4.51 -9.20
CA GLU A 114 -12.11 -3.55 -8.45
C GLU A 114 -13.29 -4.22 -7.77
N ASP A 115 -13.57 -3.78 -6.55
CA ASP A 115 -14.72 -4.22 -5.77
C ASP A 115 -15.50 -3.01 -5.27
N TRP A 116 -16.73 -2.88 -5.75
CA TRP A 116 -17.68 -1.82 -5.39
C TRP A 116 -18.84 -2.33 -4.52
N ALA A 117 -18.92 -3.64 -4.26
CA ALA A 117 -20.11 -4.26 -3.65
C ALA A 117 -20.25 -3.97 -2.14
N GLY A 118 -19.15 -3.65 -1.43
CA GLY A 118 -19.18 -3.16 -0.04
C GLY A 118 -19.59 -4.16 1.02
N VAL A 119 -19.38 -5.43 0.74
CA VAL A 119 -19.79 -6.55 1.60
C VAL A 119 -18.74 -7.68 1.59
N ARG A 120 -17.45 -7.34 1.49
CA ARG A 120 -16.41 -8.38 1.54
C ARG A 120 -16.47 -9.09 2.89
N PRO A 121 -16.41 -10.41 2.99
CA PRO A 121 -16.37 -11.07 4.29
C PRO A 121 -15.17 -10.65 5.16
N VAL A 122 -15.33 -10.66 6.50
CA VAL A 122 -14.23 -10.31 7.45
C VAL A 122 -12.98 -11.17 7.24
N ASN A 123 -13.17 -12.45 6.89
CA ASN A 123 -12.05 -13.37 6.63
C ASN A 123 -11.28 -13.06 5.34
N VAL A 124 -11.76 -12.15 4.49
CA VAL A 124 -10.99 -11.64 3.34
C VAL A 124 -9.85 -10.77 3.83
N CYS A 125 -10.04 -10.02 4.91
CA CYS A 125 -9.00 -9.20 5.50
C CYS A 125 -9.15 -9.12 7.02
N PRO A 126 -8.73 -10.18 7.76
CA PRO A 126 -8.94 -10.25 9.20
C PRO A 126 -8.33 -9.08 9.96
N ALA A 127 -7.15 -8.62 9.54
CA ALA A 127 -6.45 -7.49 10.15
C ALA A 127 -7.04 -6.12 9.79
N GLY A 128 -7.87 -6.04 8.74
CA GLY A 128 -8.47 -4.80 8.26
C GLY A 128 -9.91 -4.61 8.71
N PHE A 129 -10.63 -5.72 8.92
CA PHE A 129 -12.08 -5.74 9.15
C PHE A 129 -12.49 -6.27 10.54
N GLY A 130 -11.55 -6.81 11.31
CA GLY A 130 -11.76 -7.34 12.66
C GLY A 130 -11.63 -6.32 13.78
#